data_AF-A0A5S3YXB1-F1
#
_entry.id   AF-A0A5S3YXB1-F1
#
_cell.length_a   1.000
_cell.length_b   1.000
_cell.length_c   1.000
_cell.angle_alpha   90.00
_cell.angle_beta   90.00
_cell.angle_gamma   90.00
#
_symmetry.space_group_name_H-M   'P 1'
#
loop_
_entity.id
_entity.type
_entity.pdbx_description
1 polymer ?
#
loop_
_entity_poly.entity_id
_entity_poly.type
_entity_poly.pdbx_seq_one_letter_code
_entity_poly.pdbx_strand_id
1 'polypeptide(L)'
;MDLKQFDLNLLLLFDKLYQYRSVSKAAESLYLSQSAFSHGLARLRKRLDDPLFIRVNNQMQATERAEQLAQYVKQALPLLELGLG
;
A
#
# COMPACT_ATOMS: atom_id res chain seq x y z
N MET A 1 -15.58 -8.26 -0.78
CA MET A 1 -14.93 -7.66 0.40
C MET A 1 -15.86 -6.57 0.92
N ASP A 2 -16.15 -6.52 2.22
CA ASP A 2 -16.92 -5.42 2.81
C ASP A 2 -15.96 -4.27 3.17
N LEU A 3 -16.22 -3.07 2.63
CA LEU A 3 -15.46 -1.86 2.91
C LEU A 3 -15.61 -1.40 4.36
N LYS A 4 -16.73 -1.71 5.02
CA LYS A 4 -16.95 -1.33 6.43
C LYS A 4 -15.92 -1.93 7.39
N GLN A 5 -15.32 -3.05 7.00
CA GLN A 5 -14.30 -3.76 7.77
C GLN A 5 -12.89 -3.54 7.23
N PHE A 6 -12.72 -2.62 6.28
CA PHE A 6 -11.43 -2.35 5.66
C PHE A 6 -10.85 -1.04 6.18
N ASP A 7 -9.65 -1.11 6.76
CA ASP A 7 -8.86 0.05 7.14
C ASP A 7 -8.33 0.73 5.86
N LEU A 8 -9.00 1.79 5.42
CA LEU A 8 -8.67 2.51 4.18
C LEU A 8 -7.28 3.15 4.21
N ASN A 9 -6.72 3.42 5.39
CA ASN A 9 -5.35 3.94 5.51
C ASN A 9 -4.31 2.94 4.97
N LEU A 10 -4.63 1.64 4.91
CA LEU A 10 -3.76 0.65 4.29
C LEU A 10 -3.52 0.90 2.80
N LEU A 11 -4.44 1.59 2.12
CA LEU A 11 -4.27 1.97 0.71
C LEU A 11 -3.19 3.05 0.54
N LEU A 12 -3.00 3.93 1.53
CA LEU A 12 -1.91 4.91 1.53
C LEU A 12 -0.56 4.22 1.66
N LEU A 13 -0.44 3.24 2.57
CA LEU A 13 0.78 2.45 2.71
C LEU A 13 1.11 1.71 1.41
N PHE A 14 0.10 1.11 0.80
CA PHE A 14 0.23 0.46 -0.49
C PHE A 14 0.74 1.41 -1.57
N ASP A 15 0.09 2.57 -1.75
CA ASP A 15 0.44 3.59 -2.74
C ASP A 15 1.91 4.03 -2.59
N LYS A 16 2.34 4.35 -1.36
CA LYS A 16 3.73 4.76 -1.11
C LYS A 16 4.74 3.65 -1.37
N LEU A 17 4.45 2.40 -0.99
CA LEU A 17 5.36 1.31 -1.31
C LEU A 17 5.44 1.07 -2.82
N TYR A 18 4.32 1.18 -3.53
CA TYR A 18 4.25 1.06 -4.97
C TYR A 18 5.06 2.16 -5.68
N GLN A 19 5.00 3.40 -5.19
CA GLN A 19 5.75 4.52 -5.74
C GLN A 19 7.25 4.42 -5.47
N TYR A 20 7.65 4.19 -4.22
CA TYR A 20 9.05 4.27 -3.82
C TYR A 20 9.84 2.97 -3.97
N ARG A 21 9.15 1.82 -4.10
CA ARG A 21 9.75 0.47 -4.12
C ARG A 21 10.76 0.24 -2.98
N SER A 22 10.52 0.90 -1.85
CA SER A 22 11.36 0.87 -0.65
C SER A 22 10.50 1.14 0.58
N VAL A 23 10.50 0.20 1.53
CA VAL A 23 9.77 0.33 2.80
C VAL A 23 10.27 1.53 3.60
N SER A 24 11.58 1.77 3.62
CA SER A 24 12.17 2.90 4.35
C SER A 24 11.67 4.24 3.84
N LYS A 25 11.77 4.47 2.51
CA LYS A 25 11.32 5.72 1.89
C LYS A 25 9.81 5.90 1.98
N ALA A 26 9.04 4.82 1.82
CA ALA A 26 7.59 4.86 1.94
C ALA A 26 7.14 5.20 3.36
N ALA A 27 7.77 4.61 4.39
CA ALA A 27 7.49 4.92 5.79
C ALA A 27 7.82 6.39 6.12
N GLU A 28 8.98 6.87 5.69
CA GLU A 28 9.40 8.26 5.85
C GLU A 28 8.40 9.24 5.21
N SER A 29 7.91 8.94 4.00
CA SER A 29 6.92 9.78 3.30
C SER A 29 5.58 9.92 4.02
N LEU A 30 5.27 8.99 4.94
CA LEU A 30 4.06 9.01 5.76
C LEU A 30 4.33 9.39 7.23
N TYR A 31 5.56 9.83 7.55
CA TYR A 31 6.00 10.11 8.92
C TYR A 31 5.82 8.91 9.87
N LEU A 32 6.01 7.69 9.36
CA LEU A 32 5.90 6.45 10.11
C LEU A 32 7.27 5.81 10.36
N SER A 33 7.36 5.01 11.42
CA SER A 33 8.47 4.07 11.57
C SER A 33 8.36 2.93 10.56
N GLN A 34 9.51 2.32 10.20
CA GLN A 34 9.52 1.15 9.32
C GLN A 34 8.75 -0.04 9.90
N SER A 35 8.72 -0.19 11.23
CA SER A 35 7.97 -1.24 11.92
C SER A 35 6.46 -1.02 11.81
N ALA A 36 5.99 0.22 12.02
CA ALA A 36 4.58 0.57 11.84
C ALA A 36 4.13 0.35 10.40
N PHE A 37 4.94 0.78 9.42
CA PHE A 37 4.66 0.56 8.00
C PHE A 37 4.59 -0.93 7.65
N SER A 38 5.60 -1.70 8.08
CA SER A 38 5.65 -3.15 7.82
C SER A 38 4.48 -3.89 8.45
N HIS A 39 4.07 -3.48 9.65
CA HIS A 39 2.90 -4.04 10.33
C HIS A 39 1.61 -3.75 9.56
N GLY A 40 1.41 -2.49 9.11
CA GLY A 40 0.26 -2.14 8.26
C GLY A 40 0.24 -2.92 6.94
N LEU A 41 1.38 -3.02 6.26
CA LEU A 41 1.51 -3.82 5.05
C LEU A 41 1.20 -5.31 5.30
N ALA A 42 1.62 -5.88 6.43
CA ALA A 42 1.30 -7.25 6.80
C ALA A 42 -0.21 -7.46 6.99
N ARG A 43 -0.92 -6.50 7.60
CA ARG A 43 -2.39 -6.54 7.69
C ARG A 43 -3.03 -6.51 6.30
N LEU A 44 -2.54 -5.64 5.42
CA LEU A 44 -3.06 -5.54 4.05
C LEU A 44 -2.87 -6.85 3.28
N ARG A 45 -1.67 -7.43 3.34
CA ARG A 45 -1.34 -8.73 2.74
C ARG A 45 -2.28 -9.83 3.21
N LYS A 46 -2.48 -9.94 4.53
CA LYS A 46 -3.41 -10.91 5.12
C LYS A 46 -4.86 -10.68 4.66
N ARG A 47 -5.28 -9.42 4.54
CA ARG A 47 -6.65 -9.08 4.13
C ARG A 47 -6.92 -9.41 2.67
N LEU A 48 -5.92 -9.25 1.82
CA LEU A 48 -6.01 -9.48 0.37
C LEU A 48 -5.57 -10.87 -0.05
N ASP A 49 -5.07 -11.67 0.89
CA ASP A 49 -4.47 -13.00 0.68
C ASP A 49 -3.42 -13.00 -0.44
N ASP A 50 -2.56 -11.97 -0.43
CA ASP A 50 -1.52 -11.77 -1.45
C ASP A 50 -0.30 -11.07 -0.82
N PRO A 51 0.94 -11.45 -1.20
CA PRO A 51 2.13 -10.79 -0.67
C PRO A 51 2.30 -9.36 -1.18
N LEU A 52 1.62 -8.94 -2.25
CA LEU A 52 1.58 -7.64 -2.92
C LEU A 52 2.92 -7.14 -3.47
N PHE A 53 3.98 -7.30 -2.69
CA PHE A 53 5.33 -6.96 -3.06
C PHE A 53 6.27 -8.05 -2.58
N ILE A 54 7.14 -8.49 -3.49
CA ILE A 54 8.16 -9.50 -3.28
C ILE A 54 9.54 -8.92 -3.56
N ARG A 55 10.59 -9.53 -3.02
CA ARG A 55 11.96 -9.09 -3.24
C ARG A 55 12.61 -9.94 -4.33
N VAL A 56 13.01 -9.31 -5.42
CA VAL A 56 13.68 -9.92 -6.57
C VAL A 56 14.94 -9.12 -6.86
N ASN A 57 16.11 -9.77 -6.88
CA ASN A 57 17.41 -9.12 -7.10
C ASN A 57 17.64 -7.89 -6.21
N ASN A 58 17.33 -8.03 -4.92
CA ASN A 58 17.40 -6.96 -3.91
C ASN A 58 16.46 -5.75 -4.13
N GLN A 59 15.56 -5.81 -5.11
CA GLN A 59 14.55 -4.80 -5.39
C GLN A 59 13.16 -5.27 -4.95
N MET A 60 12.34 -4.35 -4.44
CA MET A 60 10.93 -4.64 -4.16
C MET A 60 10.13 -4.51 -5.45
N GLN A 61 9.52 -5.61 -5.89
CA GLN A 61 8.66 -5.67 -7.08
C GLN A 61 7.23 -5.99 -6.67
N ALA A 62 6.25 -5.39 -7.36
CA ALA A 62 4.85 -5.70 -7.13
C ALA A 62 4.49 -7.06 -7.74
N THR A 63 3.53 -7.74 -7.13
CA THR A 63 2.85 -8.87 -7.76
C THR A 63 1.90 -8.37 -8.83
N GLU A 64 1.43 -9.27 -9.70
CA GLU A 64 0.37 -8.95 -10.68
C GLU A 64 -0.89 -8.38 -9.99
N ARG A 65 -1.27 -8.95 -8.83
CA ARG A 65 -2.39 -8.48 -8.03
C ARG A 65 -2.17 -7.06 -7.49
N ALA A 66 -0.95 -6.72 -7.10
CA ALA A 66 -0.62 -5.35 -6.70
C ALA A 66 -0.62 -4.38 -7.90
N GLU A 67 -0.10 -4.78 -9.05
CA GLU A 67 -0.18 -3.96 -10.28
C GLU A 67 -1.64 -3.65 -10.64
N GLN A 68 -2.54 -4.63 -10.58
CA GLN A 68 -3.98 -4.42 -10.76
C GLN A 68 -4.57 -3.48 -9.70
N LEU A 69 -4.25 -3.70 -8.42
CA LEU A 69 -4.75 -2.85 -7.33
C LEU A 69 -4.28 -1.39 -7.48
N ALA A 70 -3.05 -1.17 -7.94
CA ALA A 70 -2.49 0.16 -8.13
C ALA A 70 -3.29 1.01 -9.13
N GLN A 71 -3.87 0.40 -10.16
CA GLN A 71 -4.71 1.11 -11.12
C GLN A 71 -5.96 1.71 -10.47
N TYR A 72 -6.57 1.00 -9.52
CA TYR A 72 -7.74 1.49 -8.78
C TYR A 72 -7.35 2.49 -7.70
N VAL A 73 -6.30 2.21 -6.93
CA VAL A 73 -5.82 3.08 -5.84
C VAL A 73 -5.39 4.45 -6.38
N LYS A 74 -4.68 4.48 -7.52
CA LYS A 74 -4.23 5.71 -8.19
C LYS A 74 -5.39 6.63 -8.60
N GLN A 75 -6.56 6.06 -8.89
CA GLN A 75 -7.76 6.83 -9.24
C GLN A 75 -8.56 7.21 -7.99
N ALA A 76 -8.68 6.30 -7.03
CA ALA A 76 -9.53 6.48 -5.86
C ALA A 76 -8.95 7.47 -4.85
N LEU A 77 -7.64 7.41 -4.53
CA LEU A 77 -7.06 8.27 -3.50
C LEU A 77 -7.19 9.77 -3.81
N PRO A 78 -6.87 10.26 -5.03
CA PRO A 78 -7.04 11.68 -5.33
C PRO A 78 -8.50 12.14 -5.28
N LEU A 79 -9.45 11.27 -5.67
CA LEU A 79 -10.88 11.59 -5.57
C LEU A 79 -11.34 11.68 -4.11
N LEU A 80 -10.83 10.80 -3.25
CA LEU A 80 -11.11 10.85 -1.82
C LEU A 80 -10.49 12.09 -1.19
N GLU A 81 -9.24 12.42 -1.50
CA GLU A 81 -8.57 13.64 -1.02
C GLU A 81 -9.37 14.88 -1.44
N LEU A 82 -9.71 15.00 -2.73
CA LEU A 82 -10.51 16.12 -3.24
C LEU A 82 -11.89 16.22 -2.57
N GLY A 83 -12.54 15.09 -2.31
CA GLY A 83 -13.86 15.06 -1.66
C GLY A 83 -13.81 15.36 -0.17
N LEU A 84 -12.66 15.16 0.49
CA LEU A 84 -12.46 15.39 1.92
C LEU A 84 -11.90 16.78 2.23
N GLY A 85 -11.20 17.43 1.29
CA GLY A 85 -10.69 18.80 1.41
C GLY A 85 -9.19 18.90 1.15
#